data_AF-A0A0N5AK80-F1
#
_entry.id   AF-A0A0N5AK80-F1
#
_cell.length_a   1.000
_cell.length_b   1.000
_cell.length_c   1.000
_cell.angle_alpha   90.00
_cell.angle_beta   90.00
_cell.angle_gamma   90.00
#
_symmetry.space_group_name_H-M   'P 1'
#
loop_
_entity.id
_entity.type
_entity.pdbx_description
1 polymer ?
#
loop_
_entity_poly.entity_id
_entity_poly.type
_entity_poly.pdbx_seq_one_letter_code
_entity_poly.pdbx_strand_id
1 'polypeptide(L)' 'MNKASNDVYQWIPVKIMRVRQQLVGGVKYMLSILVAQSNCTKKVSFNLASNG' A
#
# COMPACT_ATOMS: atom_id res chain seq x y z
N MET A 1 2.50 0.86 -3.03
CA MET A 1 2.07 2.10 -2.32
C MET A 1 2.73 2.22 -0.95
N ASN A 2 2.36 1.43 0.07
CA ASN A 2 2.96 1.55 1.41
C ASN A 2 4.49 1.36 1.47
N LYS A 3 5.02 0.32 0.81
CA LYS A 3 6.47 0.06 0.79
C LYS A 3 7.31 1.16 0.12
N ALA A 4 6.73 1.90 -0.83
CA ALA A 4 7.43 2.94 -1.60
C ALA A 4 7.19 4.36 -1.06
N SER A 5 6.25 4.52 -0.12
CA SER A 5 6.00 5.79 0.57
C SER A 5 7.03 5.98 1.69
N ASN A 6 7.45 7.22 1.94
CA ASN A 6 8.38 7.57 3.03
C ASN A 6 7.67 7.84 4.38
N ASP A 7 6.35 7.63 4.47
CA ASP A 7 5.61 7.75 5.73
C ASP A 7 6.02 6.65 6.75
N VAL A 8 5.97 6.94 8.04
CA VAL A 8 6.21 5.97 9.12
C VAL A 8 5.02 5.01 9.27
N TYR A 9 3.81 5.49 8.99
CA TYR A 9 2.58 4.73 9.15
C TYR A 9 2.07 4.15 7.83
N GLN A 10 1.25 3.10 7.94
CA GLN A 10 0.63 2.46 6.78
C GLN A 10 -0.60 3.26 6.34
N TRP A 11 -0.68 3.57 5.06
CA TRP A 11 -1.89 4.08 4.43
C TRP A 11 -2.86 2.92 4.18
N ILE A 12 -4.10 3.07 4.60
CA ILE A 12 -5.17 2.09 4.38
C ILE A 12 -6.24 2.67 3.46
N PRO A 13 -6.78 1.88 2.52
CA PRO A 13 -7.90 2.33 1.70
C PRO A 13 -9.16 2.45 2.56
N VAL A 14 -9.83 3.59 2.47
CA VAL A 14 -11.10 3.85 3.18
C VAL A 14 -12.30 3.86 2.25
N LYS A 15 -12.12 4.22 0.97
CA LYS A 15 -13.21 4.24 -0.02
C LYS A 15 -12.69 4.08 -1.44
N ILE A 16 -13.43 3.35 -2.27
CA ILE A 16 -13.22 3.33 -3.72
C ILE A 16 -14.02 4.49 -4.33
N MET A 17 -13.33 5.39 -5.02
CA MET A 17 -13.96 6.56 -5.66
C MET A 17 -14.35 6.26 -7.11
N ARG A 18 -13.50 5.51 -7.82
CA ARG A 18 -13.74 5.13 -9.21
C ARG A 18 -12.97 3.86 -9.56
N VAL A 19 -13.59 3.03 -10.37
CA VAL A 19 -12.97 1.86 -11.00
C VAL A 19 -13.12 1.99 -12.51
N ARG A 20 -12.04 1.76 -13.24
CA ARG A 20 -12.07 1.55 -14.70
C ARG A 20 -11.33 0.28 -15.04
N GLN A 21 -11.81 -0.40 -16.07
CA GLN A 21 -11.22 -1.62 -16.58
C GLN A 21 -10.81 -1.40 -18.05
N GLN A 22 -9.64 -1.94 -18.41
CA GLN A 22 -9.17 -1.97 -19.79
C GLN A 22 -8.74 -3.38 -20.14
N LEU A 23 -9.33 -3.94 -21.21
CA LEU A 23 -8.90 -5.22 -21.78
C LEU A 23 -7.59 -5.02 -22.56
N VAL A 24 -6.61 -5.88 -22.29
CA VAL A 24 -5.29 -5.96 -22.94
C VAL A 24 -4.99 -7.44 -23.20
N GLY A 25 -3.74 -7.91 -23.14
CA GLY A 25 -3.42 -9.35 -23.01
C GLY A 25 -3.82 -9.96 -21.65
N GLY A 26 -4.92 -9.47 -21.07
CA GLY A 26 -5.34 -9.61 -19.68
C GLY A 26 -6.26 -8.44 -19.31
N VAL A 27 -6.44 -8.17 -18.01
CA VAL A 27 -7.30 -7.07 -17.55
C VAL A 27 -6.47 -6.08 -16.72
N LYS A 28 -6.46 -4.81 -17.13
CA LYS A 28 -5.87 -3.71 -16.37
C LYS A 28 -6.96 -2.97 -15.59
N TYR A 29 -6.82 -2.92 -14.27
CA TYR A 29 -7.68 -2.12 -13.40
C TYR A 29 -7.02 -0.77 -13.08
N MET A 30 -7.77 0.31 -13.24
CA MET A 30 -7.39 1.64 -12.81
C MET A 30 -8.31 2.07 -11.67
N LEU A 31 -7.74 2.14 -10.46
CA LEU A 31 -8.46 2.44 -9.23
C LEU A 31 -8.12 3.86 -8.77
N SER A 32 -9.14 4.67 -8.55
CA SER A 32 -9.02 5.90 -7.76
C SER A 32 -9.62 5.62 -6.38
N ILE A 33 -8.79 5.67 -5.35
CA ILE A 33 -9.16 5.32 -3.98
C ILE A 33 -8.83 6.47 -3.04
N LEU A 34 -9.64 6.63 -2.01
CA LEU A 34 -9.32 7.46 -0.86
C LEU A 34 -8.55 6.61 0.15
N VAL A 35 -7.45 7.15 0.65
CA VAL A 35 -6.61 6.51 1.67
C VAL A 35 -6.57 7.37 2.92
N ALA A 36 -6.49 6.72 4.08
CA ALA A 36 -6.28 7.36 5.37
C ALA A 36 -5.03 6.77 6.03
N GLN A 37 -4.35 7.58 6.86
CA GLN A 37 -3.25 7.10 7.67
C GLN A 37 -3.81 6.21 8.78
N SER A 38 -3.24 5.02 8.96
CA SER A 38 -3.54 4.16 10.09
C SER A 38 -2.59 4.45 11.25
N ASN A 39 -2.87 3.88 12.42
CA ASN A 39 -1.96 3.86 13.56
C ASN A 39 -0.89 2.75 13.47
N CYS A 40 -0.90 1.92 12.42
CA CYS A 40 0.07 0.85 12.23
C CYS A 40 1.36 1.42 11.64
N THR A 41 2.48 1.22 12.32
CA THR A 41 3.80 1.55 11.77
C THR A 41 4.16 0.58 10.65
N LYS A 42 4.97 1.03 9.69
CA LYS A 42 5.61 0.15 8.71
C LYS A 42 6.59 -0.73 9.48
N LYS A 43 6.53 -2.04 9.23
CA LYS A 43 7.51 -2.97 9.79
C LYS A 43 8.88 -2.60 9.23
N VAL A 44 9.73 -2.05 10.08
CA VAL A 44 11.17 -2.00 9.81
C VAL A 44 11.65 -3.42 10.07
N SER A 45 12.01 -4.15 9.02
CA SER A 45 12.72 -5.41 9.16
C SER A 45 14.08 -5.10 9.78
N PHE A 46 14.19 -5.09 11.11
CA PHE A 46 15.49 -5.22 11.74
C PHE A 46 15.96 -6.65 11.44
N ASN A 47 16.92 -6.76 10.53
CA ASN A 47 17.74 -7.97 10.46
C ASN A 47 18.51 -8.04 11.78
N LEU A 48 17.92 -8.69 12.78
CA LEU A 48 18.66 -9.19 13.93
C LEU A 48 19.55 -10.30 13.39
N ALA A 49 20.73 -9.93 12.91
CA ALA A 49 21.85 -10.85 12.93
C ALA A 49 22.07 -11.20 14.40
N SER A 50 21.55 -12.35 14.80
CA SER A 50 21.77 -12.96 16.11
C SER A 50 23.27 -13.18 16.28
N ASN A 51 23.93 -12.28 17.02
CA ASN A 51 25.18 -12.59 17.69
C ASN A 51 24.84 -12.74 19.18
N GLY A 52 24.69 -13.99 19.59
CA GLY A 52 24.50 -14.46 20.96
C GLY A 52 24.75 -15.95 20.98
#